data_AF-A0A843BEC3-F1
#
_entry.id   AF-A0A843BEC3-F1
#
_cell.length_a   1.000
_cell.length_b   1.000
_cell.length_c   1.000
_cell.angle_alpha   90.00
_cell.angle_beta   90.00
_cell.angle_gamma   90.00
#
_symmetry.space_group_name_H-M   'P 1'
#
loop_
_entity.id
_entity.type
_entity.pdbx_description
1 polymer ?
#
loop_
_entity_poly.entity_id
_entity_poly.type
_entity_poly.pdbx_seq_one_letter_code
_entity_poly.pdbx_strand_id
1 'polypeptide(L)'
;MARLSIRERQAADMLRMLPVGAALVLLLSAAPAMADLHDLDIPRAVPISSDTTPPQMQDPTLWTQTMYGAIPQDAGTHRMVVWCSGDALLYSLDLYIPGEGNRYSITADSIRLNGMALSHPGYSGEGDLRTDLLQGGPITLEGGALPLVLPGHGSLMVPVVVTGEGAAVRAVVDMSYVSGPHTTCSLDSFEPEMVGAVFPDEAFGYVMRASVGVGVDDFNVYLEGTGAGWSLEPEVHTTDDIAQAIVELQEAGIRTHLGFPASYELEALAAGYPDHLAVSCCATVGSLDADDRIFRTAPSDTQMGIQLARLMQHNGIDVLLPVWRTHDSWETGYRNSVAGAFLDLGGMVDEGVAVDDDEDIVNDSEDTARVAARVAERIASLSETHGAGRVAVFVAVYEEAALLEEISQHEEARNAWWFGTDYTVGTTLYTGEGSVPEFASAVGYTALQVAVSGSATDVSPALAEAAGRPTNHDMLAAYESAWILGLAMVHTQSSDPGRLAGAIPYVADRYAGTLGPMTMDPNGDLAADAFEVWSVRGGEWTLMGVME
;
A
#
# COMPACT_ATOMS: atom_id res chain seq x y z
N MET A 1 -57.55 -52.13 -11.99
CA MET A 1 -56.17 -51.93 -12.49
C MET A 1 -56.17 -52.25 -13.98
N ALA A 2 -55.92 -51.36 -14.93
CA ALA A 2 -55.76 -49.92 -14.99
C ALA A 2 -56.44 -49.49 -16.31
N ARG A 3 -57.18 -48.36 -16.28
CA ARG A 3 -57.92 -47.82 -17.43
C ARG A 3 -57.09 -46.74 -18.11
N LEU A 4 -57.03 -46.84 -19.43
CA LEU A 4 -56.56 -45.83 -20.37
C LEU A 4 -57.66 -44.79 -20.66
N SER A 5 -57.20 -43.54 -20.75
CA SER A 5 -57.72 -42.36 -21.47
C SER A 5 -59.14 -41.87 -21.21
N ILE A 6 -59.30 -40.55 -21.10
CA ILE A 6 -59.96 -39.69 -22.11
C ILE A 6 -59.85 -38.23 -21.63
N ARG A 7 -59.04 -37.45 -22.36
CA ARG A 7 -59.15 -36.01 -22.47
C ARG A 7 -60.43 -35.69 -23.26
N GLU A 8 -61.02 -34.55 -22.93
CA GLU A 8 -61.97 -33.78 -23.75
C GLU A 8 -63.38 -34.34 -23.91
N ARG A 9 -64.31 -33.78 -23.12
CA ARG A 9 -65.66 -33.43 -23.59
C ARG A 9 -66.26 -32.32 -22.72
N GLN A 10 -66.60 -31.23 -23.41
CA GLN A 10 -67.79 -30.37 -23.22
C GLN A 10 -67.79 -29.50 -21.94
N ALA A 11 -67.55 -28.18 -22.04
CA ALA A 11 -68.40 -27.17 -22.68
C ALA A 11 -69.88 -27.31 -22.30
N ALA A 12 -70.29 -26.57 -21.26
CA ALA A 12 -71.68 -26.26 -20.99
C ALA A 12 -71.76 -24.84 -20.42
N ASP A 13 -72.18 -23.92 -21.28
CA ASP A 13 -72.90 -22.70 -20.90
C ASP A 13 -74.04 -23.06 -19.94
N MET A 14 -74.12 -22.36 -18.81
CA MET A 14 -75.37 -21.88 -18.18
C MET A 14 -75.04 -21.37 -16.78
N LEU A 15 -74.91 -20.05 -16.62
CA LEU A 15 -75.54 -19.35 -15.49
C LEU A 15 -75.55 -17.84 -15.73
N ARG A 16 -76.69 -17.35 -16.22
CA ARG A 16 -77.11 -15.96 -16.07
C ARG A 16 -77.99 -15.86 -14.83
N MET A 17 -77.77 -14.76 -14.09
CA MET A 17 -78.68 -14.11 -13.14
C MET A 17 -78.80 -14.73 -11.74
N LEU A 18 -78.19 -14.07 -10.74
CA LEU A 18 -78.93 -13.26 -9.75
C LEU A 18 -77.96 -12.36 -8.95
N PRO A 19 -78.40 -11.17 -8.51
CA PRO A 19 -77.57 -10.12 -7.93
C PRO A 19 -77.69 -10.08 -6.41
N VAL A 20 -76.59 -9.86 -5.68
CA VAL A 20 -76.62 -9.19 -4.36
C VAL A 20 -75.31 -8.45 -4.18
N GLY A 21 -75.38 -7.12 -4.17
CA GLY A 21 -74.29 -6.28 -3.72
C GLY A 21 -74.14 -6.38 -2.21
N ALA A 22 -73.00 -6.88 -1.77
CA ALA A 22 -72.46 -6.67 -0.43
C ALA A 22 -70.98 -6.34 -0.62
N ALA A 23 -70.63 -5.07 -0.38
CA ALA A 23 -69.27 -4.59 -0.46
C ALA A 23 -68.43 -5.27 0.63
N LEU A 24 -67.51 -6.13 0.21
CA LEU A 24 -66.44 -6.67 1.05
C LEU A 24 -65.28 -5.67 0.97
N VAL A 25 -65.01 -4.98 2.08
CA VAL A 25 -63.77 -4.22 2.26
C VAL A 25 -62.63 -5.22 2.36
N LEU A 26 -61.90 -5.40 1.25
CA LEU A 26 -60.64 -6.12 1.21
C LEU A 26 -59.54 -5.15 1.62
N LEU A 27 -59.07 -5.31 2.86
CA LEU A 27 -57.74 -4.87 3.29
C LEU A 27 -56.72 -5.67 2.44
N LEU A 28 -56.23 -5.06 1.35
CA LEU A 28 -54.99 -5.51 0.73
C LEU A 28 -53.83 -5.03 1.61
N SER A 29 -53.32 -5.92 2.45
CA SER A 29 -51.93 -5.86 2.88
C SER A 29 -51.08 -6.20 1.65
N ALA A 30 -50.67 -5.20 0.89
CA ALA A 30 -49.58 -5.36 -0.04
C ALA A 30 -48.30 -5.44 0.80
N ALA A 31 -47.83 -6.66 1.07
CA ALA A 31 -46.42 -6.84 1.39
C ALA A 31 -45.63 -6.30 0.18
N PRO A 32 -44.62 -5.42 0.38
CA PRO A 32 -43.76 -5.02 -0.70
C PRO A 32 -43.12 -6.28 -1.29
N ALA A 33 -43.26 -6.46 -2.60
CA ALA A 33 -42.51 -7.50 -3.30
C ALA A 33 -41.02 -7.16 -3.13
N MET A 34 -40.23 -8.08 -2.55
CA MET A 34 -38.77 -8.00 -2.58
C MET A 34 -38.36 -7.70 -4.03
N ALA A 35 -37.74 -6.54 -4.24
CA ALA A 35 -37.14 -6.24 -5.53
C ALA A 35 -36.02 -7.27 -5.72
N ASP A 36 -36.06 -8.03 -6.82
CA ASP A 36 -34.87 -8.77 -7.27
C ASP A 36 -33.79 -7.72 -7.53
N LEU A 37 -32.84 -7.58 -6.60
CA LEU A 37 -31.60 -6.86 -6.86
C LEU A 37 -30.92 -7.62 -8.00
N HIS A 38 -30.91 -7.01 -9.19
CA HIS A 38 -30.18 -7.55 -10.34
C HIS A 38 -28.68 -7.63 -10.02
N ASP A 39 -27.89 -8.38 -10.79
CA ASP A 39 -26.44 -8.37 -10.58
C ASP A 39 -25.85 -6.97 -10.88
N LEU A 40 -24.80 -6.59 -10.13
CA LEU A 40 -24.04 -5.37 -10.40
C LEU A 40 -23.46 -5.43 -11.81
N ASP A 41 -23.73 -4.40 -12.61
CA ASP A 41 -23.03 -4.15 -13.87
C ASP A 41 -21.68 -3.48 -13.56
N ILE A 42 -20.61 -4.01 -14.14
CA ILE A 42 -19.25 -3.54 -13.88
C ILE A 42 -18.92 -2.46 -14.92
N PRO A 43 -18.56 -1.22 -14.49
CA PRO A 43 -18.17 -0.16 -15.42
C PRO A 43 -17.03 -0.61 -16.32
N ARG A 44 -17.11 -0.32 -17.62
CA ARG A 44 -15.98 -0.55 -18.54
C ARG A 44 -14.93 0.55 -18.38
N ALA A 45 -13.67 0.18 -18.60
CA ALA A 45 -12.53 1.07 -18.63
C ALA A 45 -12.79 2.37 -19.41
N VAL A 46 -12.46 3.51 -18.81
CA VAL A 46 -12.40 4.80 -19.52
C VAL A 46 -10.94 5.11 -19.81
N PRO A 47 -10.52 5.20 -21.10
CA PRO A 47 -9.12 5.40 -21.41
C PRO A 47 -8.61 6.75 -20.89
N ILE A 48 -7.61 6.69 -20.02
CA ILE A 48 -6.87 7.86 -19.52
C ILE A 48 -5.78 8.20 -20.54
N SER A 49 -5.77 9.45 -21.01
CA SER A 49 -4.75 9.98 -21.91
C SER A 49 -3.57 10.48 -21.10
N SER A 50 -2.43 9.77 -21.13
CA SER A 50 -1.17 10.28 -20.60
C SER A 50 -0.40 11.03 -21.70
N ASP A 51 -0.39 12.36 -21.58
CA ASP A 51 0.43 13.24 -22.41
C ASP A 51 1.68 13.59 -21.59
N THR A 52 2.76 12.82 -21.76
CA THR A 52 4.06 13.16 -21.16
C THR A 52 4.94 13.86 -22.18
N THR A 53 5.13 15.15 -21.96
CA THR A 53 6.13 15.93 -22.68
C THR A 53 7.51 15.52 -22.17
N PRO A 54 8.46 15.10 -23.03
CA PRO A 54 9.79 14.76 -22.57
C PRO A 54 10.48 16.00 -21.97
N PRO A 55 11.27 15.85 -20.90
CA PRO A 55 11.96 16.97 -20.27
C PRO A 55 12.90 17.64 -21.28
N GLN A 56 12.86 18.98 -21.32
CA GLN A 56 13.81 19.77 -22.11
C GLN A 56 15.22 19.59 -21.56
N MET A 57 16.12 19.13 -22.42
CA MET A 57 17.54 18.98 -22.15
C MET A 57 18.16 20.36 -21.87
N GLN A 58 18.56 20.62 -20.62
CA GLN A 58 19.31 21.82 -20.25
C GLN A 58 20.73 21.76 -20.84
N ASP A 59 21.35 22.92 -21.09
CA ASP A 59 22.70 23.00 -21.66
C ASP A 59 23.73 22.27 -20.75
N PRO A 60 24.36 21.18 -21.21
CA PRO A 60 25.28 20.40 -20.41
C PRO A 60 26.59 21.16 -20.15
N THR A 61 27.06 21.18 -18.90
CA THR A 61 28.31 21.83 -18.49
C THR A 61 29.32 20.79 -18.01
N LEU A 62 30.59 20.94 -18.41
CA LEU A 62 31.70 20.13 -17.90
C LEU A 62 32.21 20.73 -16.57
N TRP A 63 32.25 19.89 -15.54
CA TRP A 63 32.68 20.23 -14.19
C TRP A 63 33.93 19.44 -13.81
N THR A 64 34.76 20.04 -12.95
CA THR A 64 35.81 19.35 -12.21
C THR A 64 35.68 19.75 -10.75
N GLN A 65 35.67 18.75 -9.86
CA GLN A 65 35.44 18.94 -8.44
C GLN A 65 36.39 18.06 -7.62
N THR A 66 36.99 18.66 -6.60
CA THR A 66 37.72 17.94 -5.56
C THR A 66 36.84 17.86 -4.32
N MET A 67 36.56 16.64 -3.87
CA MET A 67 35.79 16.36 -2.66
C MET A 67 36.68 15.69 -1.62
N TYR A 68 36.26 15.74 -0.37
CA TYR A 68 37.02 15.19 0.74
C TYR A 68 36.14 14.35 1.65
N GLY A 69 36.59 13.15 1.96
CA GLY A 69 35.94 12.24 2.91
C GLY A 69 36.87 11.91 4.07
N ALA A 70 36.30 11.52 5.20
CA ALA A 70 37.08 10.95 6.29
C ALA A 70 37.08 9.43 6.16
N ILE A 71 38.25 8.81 6.35
CA ILE A 71 38.36 7.37 6.58
C ILE A 71 38.80 7.20 8.04
N PRO A 72 37.92 6.65 8.88
CA PRO A 72 38.23 6.30 10.25
C PRO A 72 39.47 5.40 10.40
N GLN A 73 39.98 5.33 11.62
CA GLN A 73 41.23 4.63 11.98
C GLN A 73 41.03 3.14 12.27
N ASP A 74 39.79 2.70 12.46
CA ASP A 74 39.45 1.31 12.74
C ASP A 74 39.59 0.44 11.48
N ALA A 75 40.13 -0.75 11.71
CA ALA A 75 40.22 -1.78 10.68
C ALA A 75 38.80 -2.22 10.30
N GLY A 76 38.51 -2.22 9.00
CA GLY A 76 37.17 -2.47 8.51
C GLY A 76 37.00 -2.04 7.07
N THR A 77 35.77 -2.15 6.58
CA THR A 77 35.37 -1.72 5.24
C THR A 77 34.64 -0.38 5.37
N HIS A 78 35.26 0.68 4.86
CA HIS A 78 34.71 2.03 4.84
C HIS A 78 34.11 2.30 3.47
N ARG A 79 32.80 2.54 3.38
CA ARG A 79 32.09 2.72 2.10
C ARG A 79 31.98 4.20 1.78
N MET A 80 32.80 4.67 0.85
CA MET A 80 32.74 6.05 0.37
C MET A 80 31.71 6.16 -0.75
N VAL A 81 30.79 7.11 -0.68
CA VAL A 81 29.66 7.23 -1.62
C VAL A 81 29.68 8.58 -2.32
N VAL A 82 29.83 8.56 -3.63
CA VAL A 82 29.67 9.72 -4.50
C VAL A 82 28.28 9.73 -5.08
N TRP A 83 27.59 10.87 -4.98
CA TRP A 83 26.27 11.08 -5.58
C TRP A 83 26.12 12.52 -6.07
N CYS A 84 25.13 12.77 -6.91
CA CYS A 84 24.84 14.09 -7.45
C CYS A 84 23.34 14.37 -7.36
N SER A 85 22.94 15.61 -7.10
CA SER A 85 21.53 16.03 -7.00
C SER A 85 20.75 16.01 -8.32
N GLY A 86 21.41 15.65 -9.42
CA GLY A 86 20.86 15.53 -10.75
C GLY A 86 21.79 14.67 -11.59
N ASP A 87 21.34 14.29 -12.78
CA ASP A 87 22.09 13.36 -13.64
C ASP A 87 23.49 13.87 -13.98
N ALA A 88 24.47 12.99 -13.86
CA ALA A 88 25.87 13.25 -14.16
C ALA A 88 26.47 12.14 -15.03
N LEU A 89 27.21 12.54 -16.06
CA LEU A 89 28.06 11.65 -16.86
C LEU A 89 29.49 11.77 -16.34
N LEU A 90 29.98 10.76 -15.63
CA LEU A 90 31.32 10.76 -15.03
C LEU A 90 32.37 10.34 -16.06
N TYR A 91 33.40 11.17 -16.22
CA TYR A 91 34.52 10.95 -17.14
C TYR A 91 35.80 10.52 -16.42
N SER A 92 36.03 11.03 -15.21
CA SER A 92 37.15 10.63 -14.37
C SER A 92 36.71 10.66 -12.90
N LEU A 93 37.26 9.74 -12.13
CA LEU A 93 37.13 9.72 -10.68
C LEU A 93 38.42 9.09 -10.14
N ASP A 94 39.21 9.90 -9.45
CA ASP A 94 40.49 9.51 -8.89
C ASP A 94 40.37 9.57 -7.36
N LEU A 95 40.75 8.49 -6.68
CA LEU A 95 40.74 8.42 -5.23
C LEU A 95 42.17 8.42 -4.72
N TYR A 96 42.47 9.34 -3.82
CA TYR A 96 43.72 9.40 -3.09
C TYR A 96 43.46 9.30 -1.58
N ILE A 97 44.12 8.33 -0.95
CA ILE A 97 44.08 8.13 0.49
C ILE A 97 45.52 8.18 0.98
N PRO A 98 45.91 9.24 1.72
CA PRO A 98 47.25 9.32 2.30
C PRO A 98 47.34 8.34 3.47
N GLY A 99 48.49 7.72 3.69
CA GLY A 99 48.68 6.89 4.88
C GLY A 99 50.13 6.66 5.23
N GLU A 100 50.51 6.93 6.47
CA GLU A 100 51.71 6.34 7.07
C GLU A 100 51.24 5.24 8.04
N GLY A 101 51.66 4.00 7.82
CA GLY A 101 51.40 2.88 8.74
C GLY A 101 50.11 2.07 8.52
N ASN A 102 49.23 2.48 7.59
CA ASN A 102 48.05 1.72 7.17
C ASN A 102 48.26 1.05 5.80
N ARG A 103 47.54 -0.03 5.56
CA ARG A 103 47.39 -0.64 4.23
C ARG A 103 45.92 -0.56 3.81
N TYR A 104 45.70 0.01 2.63
CA TYR A 104 44.39 0.19 2.04
C TYR A 104 44.23 -0.76 0.84
N SER A 105 43.04 -1.32 0.69
CA SER A 105 42.68 -2.07 -0.52
C SER A 105 41.22 -1.89 -0.91
N ILE A 106 40.96 -1.92 -2.21
CA ILE A 106 39.63 -2.03 -2.79
C ILE A 106 39.59 -3.40 -3.47
N THR A 107 38.76 -4.30 -2.97
CA THR A 107 38.63 -5.66 -3.48
C THR A 107 38.15 -5.66 -4.93
N ALA A 108 38.60 -6.58 -5.77
CA ALA A 108 38.07 -6.71 -7.13
C ALA A 108 36.53 -6.85 -7.14
N ASP A 109 35.90 -6.27 -8.16
CA ASP A 109 34.45 -6.29 -8.39
C ASP A 109 33.58 -5.80 -7.21
N SER A 110 34.13 -4.95 -6.33
CA SER A 110 33.45 -4.49 -5.11
C SER A 110 32.84 -3.09 -5.23
N ILE A 111 33.28 -2.27 -6.19
CA ILE A 111 32.71 -0.95 -6.45
C ILE A 111 31.27 -1.11 -6.96
N ARG A 112 30.35 -0.30 -6.44
CA ARG A 112 28.92 -0.41 -6.71
C ARG A 112 28.36 0.86 -7.37
N LEU A 113 27.75 0.73 -8.54
CA LEU A 113 26.93 1.79 -9.15
C LEU A 113 25.46 1.46 -8.90
N ASN A 114 24.76 2.29 -8.13
CA ASN A 114 23.35 2.08 -7.80
C ASN A 114 23.09 0.69 -7.21
N GLY A 115 24.04 0.18 -6.41
CA GLY A 115 24.03 -1.18 -5.86
C GLY A 115 24.56 -2.30 -6.77
N MET A 116 24.76 -2.05 -8.07
CA MET A 116 25.31 -3.04 -8.99
C MET A 116 26.83 -3.12 -8.92
N ALA A 117 27.39 -4.32 -8.76
CA ALA A 117 28.83 -4.54 -8.84
C ALA A 117 29.38 -4.15 -10.22
N LEU A 118 30.44 -3.36 -10.22
CA LEU A 118 31.19 -3.04 -11.43
C LEU A 118 32.39 -3.95 -11.55
N SER A 119 32.70 -4.41 -12.77
CA SER A 119 33.91 -5.22 -12.95
C SER A 119 35.16 -4.36 -12.85
N HIS A 120 36.11 -4.74 -12.01
CA HIS A 120 37.42 -4.06 -11.87
C HIS A 120 38.48 -4.95 -11.20
N PRO A 121 39.79 -4.77 -11.49
CA PRO A 121 40.86 -5.69 -11.04
C PRO A 121 41.24 -5.60 -9.56
N GLY A 122 40.62 -4.70 -8.79
CA GLY A 122 41.02 -4.33 -7.44
C GLY A 122 42.20 -3.36 -7.37
N TYR A 123 42.42 -2.78 -6.19
CA TYR A 123 43.45 -1.78 -5.91
C TYR A 123 44.05 -2.02 -4.52
N SER A 124 45.35 -1.73 -4.34
CA SER A 124 45.99 -1.84 -3.01
C SER A 124 47.19 -0.91 -2.88
N GLY A 125 47.41 -0.36 -1.69
CA GLY A 125 48.55 0.50 -1.37
C GLY A 125 49.04 0.27 0.06
N GLU A 126 50.36 0.18 0.25
CA GLU A 126 51.00 0.19 1.56
C GLU A 126 51.50 1.61 1.85
N GLY A 127 50.89 2.27 2.83
CA GLY A 127 50.98 3.70 3.01
C GLY A 127 49.90 4.44 2.21
N ASP A 128 50.27 5.02 1.07
CA ASP A 128 49.33 5.75 0.21
C ASP A 128 48.57 4.80 -0.73
N LEU A 129 47.27 5.04 -0.92
CA LEU A 129 46.49 4.49 -2.03
C LEU A 129 46.17 5.61 -3.03
N ARG A 130 46.51 5.37 -4.29
CA ARG A 130 46.12 6.23 -5.41
C ARG A 130 45.51 5.37 -6.51
N THR A 131 44.31 5.69 -6.94
CA THR A 131 43.59 4.95 -7.97
C THR A 131 43.07 5.89 -9.05
N ASP A 132 43.17 5.45 -10.30
CA ASP A 132 42.52 6.07 -11.45
C ASP A 132 41.26 5.25 -11.76
N LEU A 133 40.18 5.43 -10.97
CA LEU A 133 39.05 4.49 -10.98
C LEU A 133 38.34 4.48 -12.34
N LEU A 134 38.23 5.64 -13.01
CA LEU A 134 37.56 5.74 -14.31
C LEU A 134 38.48 6.04 -15.51
N GLN A 135 39.73 6.47 -15.31
CA GLN A 135 40.61 6.93 -16.40
C GLN A 135 41.85 6.02 -16.60
N GLY A 136 41.74 4.97 -17.43
CA GLY A 136 42.91 4.21 -17.93
C GLY A 136 42.91 2.68 -17.76
N GLY A 137 41.89 2.08 -17.14
CA GLY A 137 41.66 0.63 -16.95
C GLY A 137 40.20 0.35 -16.54
N PRO A 138 39.67 -0.90 -16.59
CA PRO A 138 38.24 -1.14 -16.75
C PRO A 138 37.54 -1.09 -15.39
N ILE A 139 36.91 0.02 -15.06
CA ILE A 139 35.56 -0.06 -14.49
C ILE A 139 34.64 -0.09 -15.70
N THR A 140 34.09 -1.25 -16.03
CA THR A 140 33.15 -1.38 -17.14
C THR A 140 31.87 -2.04 -16.66
N LEU A 141 30.74 -1.55 -17.15
CA LEU A 141 29.53 -2.34 -17.27
C LEU A 141 29.77 -3.20 -18.51
N GLU A 142 29.98 -4.51 -18.34
CA GLU A 142 30.24 -5.51 -19.39
C GLU A 142 30.46 -4.95 -20.83
N GLY A 143 31.71 -4.63 -21.20
CA GLY A 143 32.10 -4.52 -22.63
C GLY A 143 32.50 -3.16 -23.22
N GLY A 144 32.72 -2.09 -22.45
CA GLY A 144 33.33 -0.87 -23.03
C GLY A 144 33.57 0.29 -22.07
N ALA A 145 34.57 1.12 -22.39
CA ALA A 145 34.88 2.37 -21.68
C ALA A 145 33.97 3.50 -22.20
N LEU A 146 32.86 3.72 -21.51
CA LEU A 146 31.96 4.86 -21.69
C LEU A 146 31.96 5.69 -20.39
N PRO A 147 31.61 6.99 -20.44
CA PRO A 147 31.37 7.73 -19.21
C PRO A 147 30.28 7.02 -18.41
N LEU A 148 30.49 6.91 -17.10
CA LEU A 148 29.57 6.24 -16.21
C LEU A 148 28.37 7.16 -15.95
N VAL A 149 27.15 6.65 -16.12
CA VAL A 149 25.92 7.40 -15.85
C VAL A 149 25.60 7.30 -14.37
N LEU A 150 25.57 8.43 -13.69
CA LEU A 150 25.14 8.56 -12.29
C LEU A 150 23.82 9.35 -12.27
N PRO A 151 22.67 8.67 -12.13
CA PRO A 151 21.39 9.36 -12.09
C PRO A 151 21.27 10.20 -10.82
N GLY A 152 20.42 11.23 -10.84
CA GLY A 152 20.26 12.17 -9.71
C GLY A 152 19.84 11.57 -8.37
N HIS A 153 19.31 10.35 -8.38
CA HIS A 153 18.93 9.59 -7.17
C HIS A 153 19.89 8.43 -6.87
N GLY A 154 20.84 8.19 -7.77
CA GLY A 154 21.80 7.09 -7.68
C GLY A 154 23.07 7.45 -6.95
N SER A 155 23.97 6.48 -6.86
CA SER A 155 25.29 6.68 -6.27
C SER A 155 26.35 5.72 -6.80
N LEU A 156 27.61 6.13 -6.65
CA LEU A 156 28.78 5.29 -6.84
C LEU A 156 29.46 5.08 -5.49
N MET A 157 29.50 3.84 -5.01
CA MET A 157 30.16 3.49 -3.76
C MET A 157 31.46 2.76 -4.01
N VAL A 158 32.50 3.21 -3.29
CA VAL A 158 33.84 2.64 -3.30
C VAL A 158 34.13 2.09 -1.90
N PRO A 159 34.14 0.76 -1.72
CA PRO A 159 34.45 0.16 -0.43
C PRO A 159 35.97 0.09 -0.26
N VAL A 160 36.48 0.78 0.75
CA VAL A 160 37.90 0.81 1.10
C VAL A 160 38.13 -0.04 2.34
N VAL A 161 38.85 -1.14 2.18
CA VAL A 161 39.29 -1.99 3.29
C VAL A 161 40.56 -1.39 3.89
N VAL A 162 40.53 -1.14 5.19
CA VAL A 162 41.67 -0.63 5.97
C VAL A 162 42.21 -1.74 6.85
N THR A 163 43.53 -1.97 6.77
CA THR A 163 44.26 -2.89 7.64
C THR A 163 45.44 -2.16 8.29
N GLY A 164 45.47 -2.05 9.62
CA GLY A 164 46.50 -1.32 10.37
C GLY A 164 45.96 -0.62 11.63
N GLU A 165 46.85 0.04 12.38
CA GLU A 165 46.54 0.87 13.56
C GLU A 165 47.00 2.34 13.36
N GLY A 166 46.96 2.83 12.12
CA GLY A 166 47.31 4.22 11.79
C GLY A 166 46.20 5.22 12.10
N ALA A 167 46.53 6.51 12.09
CA ALA A 167 45.56 7.58 12.37
C ALA A 167 44.46 7.68 11.30
N ALA A 168 43.33 8.32 11.64
CA ALA A 168 42.28 8.63 10.69
C ALA A 168 42.82 9.57 9.60
N VAL A 169 42.39 9.33 8.35
CA VAL A 169 42.94 10.03 7.18
C VAL A 169 41.85 10.74 6.40
N ARG A 170 42.24 11.80 5.70
CA ARG A 170 41.35 12.53 4.80
C ARG A 170 41.55 12.00 3.39
N ALA A 171 40.57 11.25 2.90
CA ALA A 171 40.52 10.84 1.51
C ALA A 171 40.18 12.05 0.61
N VAL A 172 40.76 12.05 -0.58
CA VAL A 172 40.55 13.06 -1.62
C VAL A 172 39.97 12.37 -2.84
N VAL A 173 38.84 12.85 -3.32
CA VAL A 173 38.21 12.37 -4.56
C VAL A 173 38.24 13.50 -5.57
N ASP A 174 38.97 13.32 -6.67
CA ASP A 174 38.96 14.23 -7.80
C ASP A 174 38.06 13.66 -8.89
N MET A 175 37.02 14.41 -9.28
CA MET A 175 36.01 13.95 -10.23
C MET A 175 35.83 14.96 -11.37
N SER A 176 35.73 14.46 -12.60
CA SER A 176 35.30 15.24 -13.77
C SER A 176 34.03 14.65 -14.36
N TYR A 177 33.01 15.48 -14.58
CA TYR A 177 31.69 15.04 -15.00
C TYR A 177 30.95 16.10 -15.84
N VAL A 178 29.97 15.65 -16.61
CA VAL A 178 29.05 16.54 -17.34
C VAL A 178 27.67 16.44 -16.69
N SER A 179 27.06 17.58 -16.36
CA SER A 179 25.73 17.68 -15.75
C SER A 179 25.05 19.01 -16.03
N GLY A 180 23.82 19.17 -15.54
CA GLY A 180 23.10 20.45 -15.56
C GLY A 180 23.76 21.51 -14.65
N PRO A 181 23.48 22.80 -14.88
CA PRO A 181 24.14 23.91 -14.19
C PRO A 181 23.87 24.01 -12.69
N HIS A 182 22.83 23.31 -12.21
CA HIS A 182 22.41 23.29 -10.80
C HIS A 182 22.70 21.97 -10.09
N THR A 183 23.32 21.01 -10.77
CA THR A 183 23.70 19.73 -10.17
C THR A 183 24.85 19.95 -9.20
N THR A 184 24.67 19.49 -7.95
CA THR A 184 25.72 19.44 -6.94
C THR A 184 26.09 18.00 -6.66
N CYS A 185 27.39 17.69 -6.73
CA CYS A 185 27.88 16.37 -6.34
C CYS A 185 28.55 16.43 -4.96
N SER A 186 28.36 15.34 -4.22
CA SER A 186 28.76 15.20 -2.82
C SER A 186 29.49 13.88 -2.61
N LEU A 187 30.28 13.83 -1.53
CA LEU A 187 30.98 12.64 -1.07
C LEU A 187 30.58 12.38 0.38
N ASP A 188 29.90 11.26 0.60
CA ASP A 188 29.43 10.80 1.90
C ASP A 188 30.07 9.45 2.25
N SER A 189 29.68 8.91 3.41
CA SER A 189 29.92 7.53 3.80
C SER A 189 28.60 6.77 3.88
N PHE A 190 28.65 5.46 3.63
CA PHE A 190 27.51 4.56 3.85
C PHE A 190 27.84 3.52 4.92
N GLU A 191 27.30 3.78 6.09
CA GLU A 191 27.19 2.82 7.17
C GLU A 191 25.69 2.57 7.30
N PRO A 192 25.18 1.41 6.85
CA PRO A 192 23.75 1.12 6.97
C PRO A 192 23.39 1.14 8.46
N GLU A 193 22.66 2.17 8.86
CA GLU A 193 22.09 2.31 10.18
C GLU A 193 20.89 1.35 10.33
N MET A 194 20.51 1.08 11.58
CA MET A 194 19.25 0.42 11.85
C MET A 194 18.09 1.29 11.33
N VAL A 195 17.04 0.64 10.84
CA VAL A 195 15.78 1.30 10.49
C VAL A 195 14.79 1.09 11.62
N GLY A 196 13.91 2.05 11.88
CA GLY A 196 12.85 1.87 12.86
C GLY A 196 11.78 0.93 12.31
N ALA A 197 11.15 0.12 13.15
CA ALA A 197 9.98 -0.65 12.75
C ALA A 197 8.94 -0.61 13.86
N VAL A 198 7.88 0.19 13.68
CA VAL A 198 6.92 0.49 14.74
C VAL A 198 5.55 -0.11 14.40
N PHE A 199 4.97 -0.81 15.38
CA PHE A 199 3.68 -1.50 15.27
C PHE A 199 2.88 -1.37 16.57
N PRO A 200 1.54 -1.31 16.51
CA PRO A 200 0.69 -1.26 17.70
C PRO A 200 0.74 -2.59 18.47
N ASP A 201 0.50 -2.56 19.80
CA ASP A 201 0.51 -3.76 20.66
C ASP A 201 -0.80 -4.54 20.62
N GLU A 202 -1.21 -4.88 19.40
CA GLU A 202 -2.48 -5.55 19.12
C GLU A 202 -2.36 -6.58 17.99
N ALA A 203 -3.40 -7.40 17.81
CA ALA A 203 -3.41 -8.50 16.84
C ALA A 203 -3.00 -8.04 15.43
N PHE A 204 -3.52 -6.90 14.98
CA PHE A 204 -3.18 -6.33 13.68
C PHE A 204 -1.69 -5.95 13.59
N GLY A 205 -1.16 -5.23 14.60
CA GLY A 205 0.25 -4.88 14.68
C GLY A 205 1.19 -6.09 14.68
N TYR A 206 0.83 -7.17 15.37
CA TYR A 206 1.61 -8.42 15.35
C TYR A 206 1.68 -9.07 13.96
N VAL A 207 0.55 -9.10 13.24
CA VAL A 207 0.48 -9.66 11.87
C VAL A 207 1.32 -8.82 10.91
N MET A 208 1.23 -7.49 10.98
CA MET A 208 2.00 -6.58 10.12
C MET A 208 3.50 -6.66 10.43
N ARG A 209 3.88 -6.72 11.71
CA ARG A 209 5.26 -6.94 12.15
C ARG A 209 5.83 -8.24 11.57
N ALA A 210 5.09 -9.34 11.68
CA ALA A 210 5.51 -10.63 11.15
C ALA A 210 5.71 -10.57 9.63
N SER A 211 4.81 -9.88 8.92
CA SER A 211 4.85 -9.74 7.46
C SER A 211 6.03 -8.89 6.98
N VAL A 212 6.29 -7.75 7.64
CA VAL A 212 7.50 -6.94 7.41
C VAL A 212 8.76 -7.78 7.70
N GLY A 213 8.74 -8.59 8.75
CA GLY A 213 9.85 -9.49 9.11
C GLY A 213 10.21 -10.47 7.98
N VAL A 214 9.21 -11.11 7.37
CA VAL A 214 9.42 -11.97 6.20
C VAL A 214 10.02 -11.18 5.03
N GLY A 215 9.57 -9.95 4.79
CA GLY A 215 10.13 -9.05 3.78
C GLY A 215 11.59 -8.70 4.02
N VAL A 216 11.94 -8.38 5.27
CA VAL A 216 13.32 -8.09 5.69
C VAL A 216 14.21 -9.32 5.51
N ASP A 217 13.74 -10.50 5.90
CA ASP A 217 14.51 -11.76 5.78
C ASP A 217 14.80 -12.08 4.31
N ASP A 218 13.79 -12.04 3.44
CA ASP A 218 13.96 -12.28 2.00
C ASP A 218 14.86 -11.21 1.34
N PHE A 219 14.69 -9.95 1.73
CA PHE A 219 15.53 -8.87 1.21
C PHE A 219 17.00 -9.06 1.65
N ASN A 220 17.25 -9.54 2.86
CA ASN A 220 18.59 -9.85 3.34
C ASN A 220 19.23 -11.03 2.58
N VAL A 221 18.44 -12.03 2.16
CA VAL A 221 18.92 -13.08 1.23
C VAL A 221 19.33 -12.46 -0.12
N TYR A 222 18.57 -11.50 -0.63
CA TYR A 222 18.94 -10.75 -1.84
C TYR A 222 20.25 -9.94 -1.65
N LEU A 223 20.42 -9.25 -0.52
CA LEU A 223 21.65 -8.52 -0.20
C LEU A 223 22.88 -9.45 -0.11
N GLU A 224 22.73 -10.62 0.51
CA GLU A 224 23.78 -11.63 0.55
C GLU A 224 24.13 -12.13 -0.86
N GLY A 225 23.11 -12.47 -1.66
CA GLY A 225 23.28 -12.96 -3.04
C GLY A 225 23.94 -11.94 -3.97
N THR A 226 23.72 -10.64 -3.75
CA THR A 226 24.37 -9.56 -4.50
C THR A 226 25.73 -9.16 -3.93
N GLY A 227 26.12 -9.67 -2.76
CA GLY A 227 27.35 -9.33 -2.05
C GLY A 227 27.38 -7.88 -1.57
N ALA A 228 26.23 -7.32 -1.19
CA ALA A 228 26.10 -5.93 -0.75
C ALA A 228 26.97 -5.63 0.49
N GLY A 229 27.24 -6.66 1.30
CA GLY A 229 28.13 -6.58 2.46
C GLY A 229 27.50 -5.83 3.64
N TRP A 230 26.17 -5.78 3.70
CA TRP A 230 25.36 -5.26 4.79
C TRP A 230 24.00 -5.95 4.79
N SER A 231 23.25 -5.79 5.87
CA SER A 231 21.89 -6.31 6.04
C SER A 231 20.96 -5.21 6.52
N LEU A 232 19.70 -5.25 6.11
CA LEU A 232 18.63 -4.42 6.63
C LEU A 232 18.27 -4.92 8.04
N GLU A 233 18.48 -4.06 9.04
CA GLU A 233 18.30 -4.40 10.46
C GLU A 233 17.24 -3.47 11.09
N PRO A 234 16.02 -3.97 11.35
CA PRO A 234 14.99 -3.18 11.99
C PRO A 234 15.14 -3.16 13.53
N GLU A 235 15.12 -1.98 14.13
CA GLU A 235 14.86 -1.77 15.56
C GLU A 235 13.34 -1.77 15.79
N VAL A 236 12.83 -2.88 16.32
CA VAL A 236 11.39 -3.14 16.39
C VAL A 236 10.79 -2.63 17.70
N HIS A 237 9.79 -1.76 17.61
CA HIS A 237 8.95 -1.32 18.71
C HIS A 237 7.52 -1.85 18.51
N THR A 238 7.01 -2.59 19.49
CA THR A 238 5.59 -2.98 19.58
C THR A 238 5.01 -2.27 20.80
N THR A 239 4.12 -1.30 20.59
CA THR A 239 3.68 -0.37 21.65
C THR A 239 2.38 0.33 21.29
N ASP A 240 1.60 0.71 22.31
CA ASP A 240 0.46 1.62 22.15
C ASP A 240 0.88 3.10 22.28
N ASP A 241 2.09 3.37 22.80
CA ASP A 241 2.66 4.72 22.91
C ASP A 241 3.62 5.01 21.74
N ILE A 242 3.02 5.26 20.58
CA ILE A 242 3.71 5.51 19.33
C ILE A 242 4.59 6.77 19.39
N ALA A 243 4.09 7.82 20.05
CA ALA A 243 4.85 9.06 20.19
C ALA A 243 6.16 8.83 20.95
N GLN A 244 6.12 8.03 22.02
CA GLN A 244 7.31 7.67 22.77
C GLN A 244 8.28 6.81 21.95
N ALA A 245 7.80 5.84 21.16
CA ALA A 245 8.67 5.04 20.29
C ALA A 245 9.40 5.90 19.25
N ILE A 246 8.73 6.89 18.63
CA ILE A 246 9.39 7.79 17.68
C ILE A 246 10.47 8.63 18.35
N VAL A 247 10.24 9.08 19.60
CA VAL A 247 11.26 9.81 20.38
C VAL A 247 12.48 8.93 20.64
N GLU A 248 12.28 7.69 21.07
CA GLU A 248 13.36 6.73 21.36
C GLU A 248 14.20 6.44 20.11
N LEU A 249 13.55 6.17 18.98
CA LEU A 249 14.21 5.95 17.70
C LEU A 249 15.00 7.19 17.26
N GLN A 250 14.43 8.40 17.41
CA GLN A 250 15.13 9.64 17.09
C GLN A 250 16.36 9.86 17.99
N GLU A 251 16.27 9.55 19.28
CA GLU A 251 17.40 9.61 20.23
C GLU A 251 18.50 8.60 19.88
N ALA A 252 18.13 7.46 19.29
CA ALA A 252 19.05 6.48 18.71
C ALA A 252 19.62 6.90 17.33
N GLY A 253 19.16 8.03 16.76
CA GLY A 253 19.57 8.54 15.44
C GLY A 253 18.76 7.96 14.26
N ILE A 254 17.75 7.15 14.53
CA ILE A 254 16.94 6.43 13.54
C ILE A 254 15.76 7.31 13.09
N ARG A 255 15.77 7.67 11.81
CA ARG A 255 14.76 8.56 11.18
C ARG A 255 14.05 7.95 9.98
N THR A 256 14.39 6.71 9.66
CA THR A 256 13.87 5.95 8.51
C THR A 256 13.14 4.74 9.07
N HIS A 257 11.86 4.58 8.72
CA HIS A 257 10.95 3.65 9.38
C HIS A 257 10.24 2.71 8.39
N LEU A 258 10.07 1.47 8.81
CA LEU A 258 9.08 0.53 8.30
C LEU A 258 7.85 0.55 9.23
N GLY A 259 6.68 0.24 8.68
CA GLY A 259 5.46 0.15 9.47
C GLY A 259 4.77 1.50 9.67
N PHE A 260 4.21 1.69 10.87
CA PHE A 260 2.98 2.42 11.15
C PHE A 260 1.81 1.92 10.31
N PRO A 261 1.32 0.68 10.56
CA PRO A 261 0.24 0.12 9.77
C PRO A 261 -1.10 0.82 10.01
N ALA A 262 -1.28 1.58 11.10
CA ALA A 262 -2.52 2.30 11.38
C ALA A 262 -2.42 3.80 11.03
N SER A 263 -3.51 4.33 10.48
CA SER A 263 -3.60 5.70 9.97
C SER A 263 -3.23 6.79 11.00
N TYR A 264 -3.74 6.67 12.23
CA TYR A 264 -3.48 7.64 13.29
C TYR A 264 -1.99 7.73 13.66
N GLU A 265 -1.24 6.65 13.47
CA GLU A 265 0.18 6.57 13.79
C GLU A 265 1.02 7.35 12.76
N LEU A 266 0.71 7.18 11.47
CA LEU A 266 1.34 7.95 10.41
C LEU A 266 0.96 9.44 10.48
N GLU A 267 -0.28 9.77 10.84
CA GLU A 267 -0.68 11.17 11.03
C GLU A 267 0.15 11.82 12.16
N ALA A 268 0.40 11.09 13.24
CA ALA A 268 1.25 11.56 14.34
C ALA A 268 2.71 11.74 13.89
N LEU A 269 3.25 10.81 13.10
CA LEU A 269 4.59 10.94 12.51
C LEU A 269 4.67 12.16 11.58
N ALA A 270 3.74 12.31 10.65
CA ALA A 270 3.69 13.40 9.67
C ALA A 270 3.65 14.77 10.37
N ALA A 271 2.80 14.91 11.40
CA ALA A 271 2.64 16.16 12.12
C ALA A 271 3.83 16.51 13.03
N GLY A 272 4.44 15.50 13.67
CA GLY A 272 5.50 15.70 14.66
C GLY A 272 6.92 15.72 14.08
N TYR A 273 7.16 14.99 12.98
CA TYR A 273 8.49 14.62 12.52
C TYR A 273 8.61 14.68 10.99
N PRO A 274 8.42 15.85 10.35
CA PRO A 274 8.43 15.99 8.89
C PRO A 274 9.78 15.66 8.22
N ASP A 275 10.85 15.54 9.01
CA ASP A 275 12.16 15.13 8.51
C ASP A 275 12.38 13.60 8.52
N HIS A 276 11.48 12.83 9.12
CA HIS A 276 11.50 11.37 9.11
C HIS A 276 10.95 10.84 7.78
N LEU A 277 11.27 9.59 7.47
CA LEU A 277 10.73 8.86 6.34
C LEU A 277 10.06 7.58 6.84
N ALA A 278 8.90 7.24 6.27
CA ALA A 278 8.24 5.96 6.53
C ALA A 278 7.82 5.29 5.22
N VAL A 279 7.99 3.97 5.16
CA VAL A 279 7.33 3.12 4.16
C VAL A 279 6.34 2.22 4.91
N SER A 280 5.06 2.52 4.77
CA SER A 280 3.94 1.82 5.41
C SER A 280 3.17 0.98 4.41
N CYS A 281 2.33 0.07 4.92
CA CYS A 281 1.48 -0.80 4.12
C CYS A 281 0.01 -0.40 4.09
N CYS A 282 -0.56 0.00 5.22
CA CYS A 282 -1.97 -0.29 5.48
C CYS A 282 -2.77 0.93 5.97
N ALA A 283 -2.07 2.03 6.25
CA ALA A 283 -2.66 3.28 6.70
C ALA A 283 -3.17 4.09 5.50
N THR A 284 -4.32 3.70 4.94
CA THR A 284 -4.79 4.18 3.62
C THR A 284 -5.62 5.47 3.66
N VAL A 285 -5.83 6.09 4.82
CA VAL A 285 -6.71 7.25 4.95
C VAL A 285 -6.30 8.43 4.04
N GLY A 286 -7.27 9.12 3.45
CA GLY A 286 -7.02 10.24 2.53
C GLY A 286 -6.41 11.50 3.17
N SER A 287 -6.39 11.63 4.50
CA SER A 287 -5.69 12.72 5.20
C SER A 287 -4.17 12.63 5.07
N LEU A 288 -3.65 11.45 4.70
CA LEU A 288 -2.23 11.20 4.44
C LEU A 288 -1.86 11.40 2.96
N ASP A 289 -2.79 11.83 2.10
CA ASP A 289 -2.52 12.14 0.70
C ASP A 289 -1.74 13.46 0.57
N ALA A 290 -0.46 13.44 0.92
CA ALA A 290 0.41 14.61 1.01
C ALA A 290 1.74 14.41 0.30
N ASP A 291 2.32 15.51 -0.22
CA ASP A 291 3.70 15.54 -0.74
C ASP A 291 4.68 15.65 0.43
N ASP A 292 4.92 14.52 1.10
CA ASP A 292 5.86 14.40 2.23
C ASP A 292 6.83 13.20 2.06
N ARG A 293 7.34 12.64 3.15
CA ARG A 293 8.29 11.52 3.15
C ARG A 293 7.64 10.21 3.62
N ILE A 294 6.33 10.13 3.60
CA ILE A 294 5.56 8.94 3.89
C ILE A 294 5.18 8.30 2.56
N PHE A 295 5.50 7.03 2.41
CA PHE A 295 5.18 6.25 1.23
C PHE A 295 4.35 5.05 1.66
N ARG A 296 3.34 4.69 0.87
CA ARG A 296 2.42 3.59 1.20
C ARG A 296 2.40 2.55 0.10
N THR A 297 2.63 1.29 0.45
CA THR A 297 2.51 0.14 -0.46
C THR A 297 1.06 -0.36 -0.63
N ALA A 298 0.09 0.49 -0.30
CA ALA A 298 -1.32 0.35 -0.61
C ALA A 298 -1.83 1.67 -1.21
N PRO A 299 -2.93 1.63 -1.99
CA PRO A 299 -3.55 2.85 -2.51
C PRO A 299 -4.20 3.66 -1.38
N SER A 300 -4.44 4.93 -1.67
CA SER A 300 -5.28 5.77 -0.81
C SER A 300 -6.77 5.38 -0.87
N ASP A 301 -7.44 5.46 0.27
CA ASP A 301 -8.90 5.37 0.42
C ASP A 301 -9.62 6.44 -0.40
N THR A 302 -8.96 7.55 -0.74
CA THR A 302 -9.48 8.54 -1.68
C THR A 302 -9.72 7.90 -3.05
N GLN A 303 -8.74 7.13 -3.55
CA GLN A 303 -8.87 6.42 -4.83
C GLN A 303 -9.91 5.31 -4.74
N MET A 304 -9.87 4.49 -3.69
CA MET A 304 -10.85 3.42 -3.45
C MET A 304 -12.28 3.97 -3.35
N GLY A 305 -12.48 5.07 -2.62
CA GLY A 305 -13.76 5.73 -2.46
C GLY A 305 -14.32 6.28 -3.77
N ILE A 306 -13.47 6.83 -4.64
CA ILE A 306 -13.85 7.24 -5.99
C ILE A 306 -14.37 6.05 -6.80
N GLN A 307 -13.69 4.91 -6.76
CA GLN A 307 -14.10 3.75 -7.54
C GLN A 307 -15.37 3.11 -7.00
N LEU A 308 -15.52 3.03 -5.67
CA LEU A 308 -16.73 2.52 -5.05
C LEU A 308 -17.94 3.41 -5.38
N ALA A 309 -17.79 4.74 -5.31
CA ALA A 309 -18.83 5.68 -5.69
C ALA A 309 -19.21 5.57 -7.17
N ARG A 310 -18.23 5.36 -8.07
CA ARG A 310 -18.47 5.11 -9.50
C ARG A 310 -19.27 3.82 -9.72
N LEU A 311 -18.92 2.74 -9.02
CA LEU A 311 -19.64 1.47 -9.10
C LEU A 311 -21.10 1.64 -8.67
N MET A 312 -21.34 2.33 -7.55
CA MET A 312 -22.69 2.62 -7.04
C MET A 312 -23.50 3.44 -8.06
N GLN A 313 -22.94 4.54 -8.57
CA GLN A 313 -23.62 5.40 -9.55
C GLN A 313 -23.94 4.69 -10.86
N HIS A 314 -23.00 3.91 -11.38
CA HIS A 314 -23.20 3.12 -12.60
C HIS A 314 -24.39 2.16 -12.46
N ASN A 315 -24.60 1.63 -11.26
CA ASN A 315 -25.70 0.72 -10.93
C ASN A 315 -27.00 1.44 -10.51
N GLY A 316 -27.08 2.77 -10.70
CA GLY A 316 -28.29 3.55 -10.47
C GLY A 316 -28.67 3.71 -9.00
N ILE A 317 -27.70 3.65 -8.11
CA ILE A 317 -27.89 3.96 -6.69
C ILE A 317 -27.99 5.47 -6.54
N ASP A 318 -29.03 5.94 -5.84
CA ASP A 318 -29.31 7.36 -5.68
C ASP A 318 -28.86 7.90 -4.32
N VAL A 319 -28.91 7.07 -3.27
CA VAL A 319 -28.58 7.46 -1.90
C VAL A 319 -27.65 6.47 -1.20
N LEU A 320 -26.61 7.01 -0.54
CA LEU A 320 -25.65 6.29 0.28
C LEU A 320 -25.97 6.47 1.77
N LEU A 321 -26.07 5.37 2.50
CA LEU A 321 -26.19 5.30 3.95
C LEU A 321 -24.87 4.79 4.54
N PRO A 322 -24.00 5.67 5.06
CA PRO A 322 -22.77 5.24 5.73
C PRO A 322 -23.03 4.74 7.16
N VAL A 323 -22.28 3.72 7.59
CA VAL A 323 -22.24 3.19 8.96
C VAL A 323 -20.78 3.10 9.40
N TRP A 324 -20.41 3.79 10.48
CA TRP A 324 -19.02 3.90 10.96
C TRP A 324 -18.92 4.26 12.45
N ARG A 325 -17.78 4.02 13.08
CA ARG A 325 -17.41 4.52 14.41
C ARG A 325 -16.85 5.93 14.34
N THR A 326 -17.35 6.82 15.17
CA THR A 326 -17.02 8.25 15.07
C THR A 326 -15.61 8.61 15.52
N HIS A 327 -15.01 7.80 16.39
CA HIS A 327 -13.67 8.05 16.94
C HIS A 327 -12.57 7.23 16.29
N ASP A 328 -12.91 6.39 15.30
CA ASP A 328 -11.92 5.75 14.45
C ASP A 328 -11.59 6.66 13.26
N SER A 329 -10.33 7.10 13.19
CA SER A 329 -9.84 8.01 12.14
C SER A 329 -9.91 7.41 10.74
N TRP A 330 -9.64 6.11 10.63
CA TRP A 330 -9.65 5.40 9.35
C TRP A 330 -11.08 5.18 8.89
N GLU A 331 -11.97 4.67 9.75
CA GLU A 331 -13.39 4.47 9.37
C GLU A 331 -14.05 5.79 8.98
N THR A 332 -13.79 6.86 9.75
CA THR A 332 -14.30 8.20 9.45
C THR A 332 -13.73 8.73 8.13
N GLY A 333 -12.43 8.57 7.90
CA GLY A 333 -11.76 9.04 6.69
C GLY A 333 -12.19 8.29 5.43
N TYR A 334 -12.31 6.97 5.49
CA TYR A 334 -12.78 6.17 4.36
C TYR A 334 -14.26 6.46 4.05
N ARG A 335 -15.11 6.54 5.09
CA ARG A 335 -16.50 7.00 4.94
C ARG A 335 -16.58 8.36 4.25
N ASN A 336 -15.71 9.30 4.62
CA ASN A 336 -15.68 10.63 4.00
C ASN A 336 -15.24 10.58 2.54
N SER A 337 -14.28 9.70 2.20
CA SER A 337 -13.80 9.51 0.83
C SER A 337 -14.90 8.96 -0.08
N VAL A 338 -15.60 7.91 0.35
CA VAL A 338 -16.74 7.34 -0.39
C VAL A 338 -17.89 8.36 -0.50
N ALA A 339 -18.27 8.99 0.61
CA ALA A 339 -19.35 9.97 0.64
C ALA A 339 -19.07 11.18 -0.26
N GLY A 340 -17.86 11.75 -0.17
CA GLY A 340 -17.45 12.88 -1.00
C GLY A 340 -17.50 12.55 -2.48
N ALA A 341 -16.90 11.42 -2.88
CA ALA A 341 -16.93 10.97 -4.27
C ALA A 341 -18.35 10.69 -4.78
N PHE A 342 -19.23 10.12 -3.94
CA PHE A 342 -20.62 9.85 -4.33
C PHE A 342 -21.43 11.13 -4.53
N LEU A 343 -21.23 12.15 -3.68
CA LEU A 343 -21.82 13.49 -3.86
C LEU A 343 -21.30 14.16 -5.15
N ASP A 344 -20.00 14.07 -5.43
CA ASP A 344 -19.39 14.68 -6.61
C ASP A 344 -19.92 14.09 -7.93
N LEU A 345 -20.31 12.81 -7.91
CA LEU A 345 -20.98 12.14 -9.03
C LEU A 345 -22.49 12.43 -9.11
N GLY A 346 -23.03 13.24 -8.19
CA GLY A 346 -24.44 13.67 -8.18
C GLY A 346 -25.37 12.79 -7.33
N GLY A 347 -24.82 11.89 -6.52
CA GLY A 347 -25.58 11.08 -5.57
C GLY A 347 -25.98 11.88 -4.33
N MET A 348 -26.81 11.29 -3.48
CA MET A 348 -27.16 11.85 -2.18
C MET A 348 -26.50 11.03 -1.07
N VAL A 349 -26.02 11.69 -0.02
CA VAL A 349 -25.46 10.99 1.15
C VAL A 349 -26.33 11.30 2.35
N ASP A 350 -26.78 10.23 2.99
CA ASP A 350 -27.49 10.30 4.25
C ASP A 350 -26.57 10.75 5.39
N GLU A 351 -27.14 11.28 6.47
CA GLU A 351 -26.36 11.55 7.68
C GLU A 351 -25.70 10.27 8.22
N GLY A 352 -26.33 9.11 8.00
CA GLY A 352 -25.76 7.81 8.33
C GLY A 352 -26.05 7.36 9.76
N VAL A 353 -25.46 6.24 10.14
CA VAL A 353 -25.52 5.70 11.51
C VAL A 353 -24.11 5.68 12.08
N ALA A 354 -23.85 6.63 12.97
CA ALA A 354 -22.68 6.64 13.82
C ALA A 354 -22.82 5.60 14.93
N VAL A 355 -21.76 4.82 15.14
CA VAL A 355 -21.55 4.04 16.37
C VAL A 355 -20.74 4.92 17.31
N ASP A 356 -21.36 5.29 18.43
CA ASP A 356 -20.74 6.16 19.43
C ASP A 356 -19.79 5.37 20.34
N ASP A 357 -18.84 6.06 20.99
CA ASP A 357 -17.80 5.44 21.86
C ASP A 357 -18.35 4.64 23.03
N ASP A 358 -19.55 4.97 23.50
CA ASP A 358 -20.22 4.28 24.59
C ASP A 358 -21.05 3.07 24.12
N GLU A 359 -21.03 2.76 22.82
CA GLU A 359 -21.73 1.61 22.23
C GLU A 359 -20.76 0.47 21.89
N ASP A 360 -20.73 -0.58 22.71
CA ASP A 360 -19.88 -1.75 22.48
C ASP A 360 -20.58 -2.77 21.56
N ILE A 361 -20.47 -2.56 20.26
CA ILE A 361 -21.06 -3.46 19.25
C ILE A 361 -20.33 -4.81 19.09
N VAL A 362 -19.25 -5.04 19.84
CA VAL A 362 -18.48 -6.29 19.80
C VAL A 362 -18.88 -7.21 20.95
N ASN A 363 -19.04 -6.65 22.15
CA ASN A 363 -19.29 -7.42 23.37
C ASN A 363 -20.65 -7.16 24.03
N ASP A 364 -21.39 -6.12 23.64
CA ASP A 364 -22.71 -5.81 24.18
C ASP A 364 -23.83 -6.00 23.13
N SER A 365 -24.65 -7.04 23.35
CA SER A 365 -25.77 -7.36 22.47
C SER A 365 -26.88 -6.30 22.47
N GLU A 366 -27.07 -5.55 23.56
CA GLU A 366 -28.10 -4.50 23.63
C GLU A 366 -27.69 -3.29 22.79
N ASP A 367 -26.41 -2.90 22.85
CA ASP A 367 -25.85 -1.84 22.01
C ASP A 367 -25.84 -2.25 20.54
N THR A 368 -25.42 -3.49 20.25
CA THR A 368 -25.46 -4.06 18.89
C THR A 368 -26.87 -4.01 18.31
N ALA A 369 -27.88 -4.48 19.06
CA ALA A 369 -29.29 -4.45 18.63
C ALA A 369 -29.82 -3.02 18.44
N ARG A 370 -29.41 -2.08 19.29
CA ARG A 370 -29.79 -0.66 19.13
C ARG A 370 -29.21 -0.07 17.85
N VAL A 371 -27.94 -0.33 17.55
CA VAL A 371 -27.28 0.14 16.33
C VAL A 371 -27.92 -0.50 15.09
N ALA A 372 -28.10 -1.82 15.08
CA ALA A 372 -28.74 -2.54 13.98
C ALA A 372 -30.16 -2.03 13.69
N ALA A 373 -30.96 -1.77 14.74
CA ALA A 373 -32.29 -1.21 14.59
C ALA A 373 -32.29 0.19 13.96
N ARG A 374 -31.34 1.07 14.33
CA ARG A 374 -31.17 2.39 13.68
C ARG A 374 -30.85 2.27 12.20
N VAL A 375 -29.95 1.34 11.84
CA VAL A 375 -29.60 1.06 10.44
C VAL A 375 -30.83 0.58 9.66
N ALA A 376 -31.56 -0.40 10.20
CA ALA A 376 -32.77 -0.94 9.56
C ALA A 376 -33.88 0.11 9.39
N GLU A 377 -34.15 0.92 10.41
CA GLU A 377 -35.12 2.03 10.35
C GLU A 377 -34.72 3.03 9.26
N ARG A 378 -33.43 3.35 9.16
CA ARG A 378 -32.95 4.31 8.17
C ARG A 378 -33.05 3.77 6.75
N ILE A 379 -32.69 2.50 6.53
CA ILE A 379 -32.89 1.82 5.24
C ILE A 379 -34.36 1.84 4.82
N ALA A 380 -35.28 1.56 5.75
CA ALA A 380 -36.72 1.58 5.47
C ALA A 380 -37.19 2.96 5.01
N SER A 381 -36.81 4.01 5.74
CA SER A 381 -37.15 5.40 5.43
C SER A 381 -36.59 5.87 4.08
N LEU A 382 -35.33 5.53 3.79
CA LEU A 382 -34.69 5.87 2.52
C LEU A 382 -35.32 5.09 1.35
N SER A 383 -35.64 3.81 1.55
CA SER A 383 -36.29 2.98 0.53
C SER A 383 -37.71 3.46 0.20
N GLU A 384 -38.45 3.98 1.19
CA GLU A 384 -39.76 4.60 0.94
C GLU A 384 -39.64 5.89 0.09
N THR A 385 -38.57 6.65 0.29
CA THR A 385 -38.36 7.95 -0.37
C THR A 385 -37.76 7.81 -1.77
N HIS A 386 -36.77 6.93 -1.94
CA HIS A 386 -35.99 6.79 -3.18
C HIS A 386 -36.38 5.54 -3.99
N GLY A 387 -37.03 4.57 -3.36
CA GLY A 387 -37.35 3.27 -3.93
C GLY A 387 -36.39 2.17 -3.47
N ALA A 388 -36.91 0.95 -3.32
CA ALA A 388 -36.09 -0.23 -3.04
C ALA A 388 -35.05 -0.45 -4.16
N GLY A 389 -33.83 -0.83 -3.77
CA GLY A 389 -32.71 -1.00 -4.70
C GLY A 389 -32.06 0.29 -5.20
N ARG A 390 -32.46 1.47 -4.70
CA ARG A 390 -31.78 2.77 -4.93
C ARG A 390 -30.93 3.23 -3.75
N VAL A 391 -30.94 2.46 -2.66
CA VAL A 391 -30.19 2.72 -1.42
C VAL A 391 -28.96 1.81 -1.37
N ALA A 392 -27.78 2.38 -1.13
CA ALA A 392 -26.58 1.64 -0.74
C ALA A 392 -26.30 1.86 0.73
N VAL A 393 -25.91 0.80 1.44
CA VAL A 393 -25.30 0.86 2.76
C VAL A 393 -23.81 0.65 2.58
N PHE A 394 -22.99 1.56 3.10
CA PHE A 394 -21.54 1.36 3.18
C PHE A 394 -21.15 1.15 4.64
N VAL A 395 -20.59 -0.02 4.93
CA VAL A 395 -20.17 -0.43 6.28
C VAL A 395 -18.66 -0.26 6.37
N ALA A 396 -18.21 0.79 7.06
CA ALA A 396 -16.79 1.03 7.33
C ALA A 396 -16.31 0.38 8.66
N VAL A 397 -17.26 -0.10 9.47
CA VAL A 397 -17.03 -0.64 10.82
C VAL A 397 -16.12 -1.84 10.81
N TYR A 398 -14.97 -1.78 11.50
CA TYR A 398 -14.10 -2.93 11.75
C TYR A 398 -14.71 -3.92 12.77
N GLU A 399 -14.39 -5.21 12.72
CA GLU A 399 -15.00 -6.24 13.60
C GLU A 399 -16.54 -6.28 13.58
N GLU A 400 -17.12 -6.20 12.38
CA GLU A 400 -18.55 -6.03 12.12
C GLU A 400 -19.43 -7.26 12.35
N ALA A 401 -18.88 -8.38 12.79
CA ALA A 401 -19.55 -9.68 12.79
C ALA A 401 -20.89 -9.68 13.56
N ALA A 402 -20.89 -9.18 14.80
CA ALA A 402 -22.09 -9.13 15.64
C ALA A 402 -23.14 -8.17 15.07
N LEU A 403 -22.70 -7.02 14.55
CA LEU A 403 -23.57 -6.03 13.92
C LEU A 403 -24.27 -6.63 12.68
N LEU A 404 -23.53 -7.32 11.80
CA LEU A 404 -24.09 -7.96 10.62
C LEU A 404 -25.03 -9.12 10.97
N GLU A 405 -24.72 -9.88 12.01
CA GLU A 405 -25.59 -10.95 12.49
C GLU A 405 -26.94 -10.38 12.97
N GLU A 406 -26.93 -9.29 13.71
CA GLU A 406 -28.16 -8.65 14.19
C GLU A 406 -28.94 -7.99 13.03
N ILE A 407 -28.25 -7.27 12.14
CA ILE A 407 -28.84 -6.69 10.92
C ILE A 407 -29.55 -7.75 10.07
N SER A 408 -29.01 -8.97 9.99
CA SER A 408 -29.58 -10.06 9.18
C SER A 408 -31.01 -10.45 9.57
N GLN A 409 -31.43 -10.12 10.80
CA GLN A 409 -32.76 -10.38 11.34
C GLN A 409 -33.81 -9.35 10.91
N HIS A 410 -33.38 -8.21 10.34
CA HIS A 410 -34.26 -7.15 9.86
C HIS A 410 -34.60 -7.35 8.38
N GLU A 411 -35.88 -7.52 8.05
CA GLU A 411 -36.33 -7.73 6.66
C GLU A 411 -36.00 -6.53 5.77
N GLU A 412 -36.02 -5.32 6.33
CA GLU A 412 -35.75 -4.06 5.64
C GLU A 412 -34.32 -3.98 5.09
N ALA A 413 -33.36 -4.61 5.78
CA ALA A 413 -31.96 -4.64 5.37
C ALA A 413 -31.76 -5.27 3.98
N ARG A 414 -32.68 -6.13 3.54
CA ARG A 414 -32.65 -6.79 2.23
C ARG A 414 -33.08 -5.89 1.06
N ASN A 415 -33.57 -4.68 1.34
CA ASN A 415 -34.03 -3.74 0.31
C ASN A 415 -32.94 -2.75 -0.16
N ALA A 416 -31.73 -2.87 0.37
CA ALA A 416 -30.58 -2.04 0.04
C ALA A 416 -29.42 -2.89 -0.50
N TRP A 417 -28.56 -2.24 -1.28
CA TRP A 417 -27.25 -2.79 -1.65
C TRP A 417 -26.29 -2.63 -0.47
N TRP A 418 -25.42 -3.61 -0.26
CA TRP A 418 -24.44 -3.57 0.82
C TRP A 418 -23.03 -3.56 0.27
N PHE A 419 -22.27 -2.56 0.72
CA PHE A 419 -20.88 -2.38 0.36
C PHE A 419 -20.01 -2.38 1.61
N GLY A 420 -18.89 -3.10 1.52
CA GLY A 420 -17.84 -3.14 2.51
C GLY A 420 -16.58 -2.43 2.05
N THR A 421 -15.57 -2.53 2.90
CA THR A 421 -14.20 -2.10 2.64
C THR A 421 -13.39 -3.23 2.01
N ASP A 422 -12.21 -2.92 1.52
CA ASP A 422 -11.25 -3.87 0.94
C ASP A 422 -10.78 -4.95 1.91
N TYR A 423 -10.68 -4.66 3.22
CA TYR A 423 -10.27 -5.67 4.21
C TYR A 423 -11.28 -6.84 4.31
N THR A 424 -12.54 -6.64 3.90
CA THR A 424 -13.59 -7.68 4.01
C THR A 424 -13.42 -8.80 3.00
N VAL A 425 -12.78 -8.51 1.85
CA VAL A 425 -12.60 -9.45 0.73
C VAL A 425 -11.78 -10.66 1.18
N GLY A 426 -12.31 -11.86 0.94
CA GLY A 426 -11.63 -13.12 1.27
C GLY A 426 -11.71 -13.52 2.75
N THR A 427 -12.34 -12.73 3.61
CA THR A 427 -12.56 -13.11 5.01
C THR A 427 -13.63 -14.21 5.11
N THR A 428 -13.46 -15.12 6.08
CA THR A 428 -14.39 -16.24 6.27
C THR A 428 -15.71 -15.84 6.91
N LEU A 429 -15.83 -14.62 7.44
CA LEU A 429 -17.04 -14.08 8.07
C LEU A 429 -18.25 -14.13 7.12
N TYR A 430 -18.01 -13.90 5.83
CA TYR A 430 -19.05 -13.83 4.80
C TYR A 430 -19.26 -15.15 4.05
N THR A 431 -18.53 -16.22 4.40
CA THR A 431 -18.52 -17.47 3.65
C THR A 431 -18.98 -18.66 4.50
N GLY A 432 -19.47 -19.72 3.86
CA GLY A 432 -19.95 -20.93 4.53
C GLY A 432 -21.42 -20.86 4.96
N GLU A 433 -21.72 -21.42 6.13
CA GLU A 433 -23.08 -21.51 6.68
C GLU A 433 -23.25 -20.56 7.88
N GLY A 434 -24.41 -19.89 7.96
CA GLY A 434 -24.73 -18.98 9.07
C GLY A 434 -25.58 -17.79 8.63
N SER A 435 -26.07 -17.03 9.60
CA SER A 435 -26.89 -15.83 9.39
C SER A 435 -26.18 -14.78 8.54
N VAL A 436 -24.90 -14.49 8.82
CA VAL A 436 -24.10 -13.51 8.08
C VAL A 436 -23.81 -13.95 6.64
N PRO A 437 -23.26 -15.15 6.34
CA PRO A 437 -23.09 -15.61 4.95
C PRO A 437 -24.39 -15.67 4.14
N GLU A 438 -25.50 -16.11 4.76
CA GLU A 438 -26.82 -16.15 4.12
C GLU A 438 -27.33 -14.75 3.78
N PHE A 439 -27.19 -13.80 4.72
CA PHE A 439 -27.54 -12.41 4.51
C PHE A 439 -26.68 -11.78 3.42
N ALA A 440 -25.35 -11.89 3.55
CA ALA A 440 -24.39 -11.34 2.60
C ALA A 440 -24.61 -11.88 1.18
N SER A 441 -24.88 -13.18 1.03
CA SER A 441 -25.24 -13.79 -0.24
C SER A 441 -26.55 -13.23 -0.81
N ALA A 442 -27.55 -13.02 0.03
CA ALA A 442 -28.87 -12.54 -0.38
C ALA A 442 -28.86 -11.07 -0.84
N VAL A 443 -28.05 -10.23 -0.20
CA VAL A 443 -27.92 -8.81 -0.56
C VAL A 443 -26.80 -8.53 -1.55
N GLY A 444 -25.98 -9.53 -1.86
CA GLY A 444 -24.79 -9.36 -2.69
C GLY A 444 -23.78 -8.41 -2.09
N TYR A 445 -23.43 -8.64 -0.82
CA TYR A 445 -22.42 -7.86 -0.12
C TYR A 445 -21.18 -7.74 -1.00
N THR A 446 -20.80 -6.50 -1.33
CA THR A 446 -19.79 -6.19 -2.35
C THR A 446 -18.67 -5.36 -1.76
N ALA A 447 -17.43 -5.66 -2.12
CA ALA A 447 -16.27 -4.86 -1.76
C ALA A 447 -15.31 -4.76 -2.94
N LEU A 448 -14.45 -3.74 -2.92
CA LEU A 448 -13.38 -3.56 -3.90
C LEU A 448 -12.06 -4.01 -3.29
N GLN A 449 -11.18 -4.56 -4.10
CA GLN A 449 -9.78 -4.79 -3.75
C GLN A 449 -8.91 -4.36 -4.93
N VAL A 450 -7.68 -3.89 -4.67
CA VAL A 450 -6.74 -3.64 -5.77
C VAL A 450 -6.44 -4.95 -6.48
N ALA A 451 -6.45 -4.92 -7.81
CA ALA A 451 -6.13 -6.09 -8.60
C ALA A 451 -4.66 -6.47 -8.39
N VAL A 452 -4.43 -7.66 -7.84
CA VAL A 452 -3.08 -8.19 -7.65
C VAL A 452 -2.62 -8.83 -8.95
N SER A 453 -1.61 -8.26 -9.60
CA SER A 453 -1.01 -8.82 -10.82
C SER A 453 0.37 -9.46 -10.59
N GLY A 454 0.93 -9.29 -9.39
CA GLY A 454 2.21 -9.88 -8.99
C GLY A 454 2.10 -11.36 -8.62
N SER A 455 3.23 -12.04 -8.56
CA SER A 455 3.26 -13.43 -8.09
C SER A 455 3.56 -13.49 -6.60
N ALA A 456 2.58 -13.89 -5.81
CA ALA A 456 2.73 -14.11 -4.37
C ALA A 456 2.90 -15.60 -4.00
N THR A 457 3.04 -16.51 -4.99
CA THR A 457 2.99 -17.96 -4.75
C THR A 457 4.10 -18.46 -3.83
N ASP A 458 5.30 -17.92 -3.96
CA ASP A 458 6.46 -18.37 -3.20
C ASP A 458 6.49 -17.78 -1.78
N VAL A 459 5.91 -16.59 -1.58
CA VAL A 459 5.93 -15.86 -0.29
C VAL A 459 4.68 -16.12 0.56
N SER A 460 3.53 -16.38 -0.05
CA SER A 460 2.25 -16.54 0.67
C SER A 460 2.32 -17.62 1.77
N PRO A 461 2.94 -18.79 1.57
CA PRO A 461 3.07 -19.78 2.64
C PRO A 461 3.87 -19.28 3.84
N ALA A 462 4.97 -18.54 3.59
CA ALA A 462 5.82 -18.00 4.65
C ALA A 462 5.09 -16.91 5.44
N LEU A 463 4.37 -16.01 4.76
CA LEU A 463 3.53 -15.01 5.42
C LEU A 463 2.42 -15.65 6.25
N ALA A 464 1.75 -16.67 5.72
CA ALA A 464 0.69 -17.35 6.43
C ALA A 464 1.19 -18.08 7.68
N GLU A 465 2.37 -18.71 7.60
CA GLU A 465 3.03 -19.34 8.74
C GLU A 465 3.43 -18.30 9.80
N ALA A 466 4.07 -17.20 9.38
CA ALA A 466 4.53 -16.15 10.27
C ALA A 466 3.38 -15.42 10.99
N ALA A 467 2.27 -15.16 10.29
CA ALA A 467 1.10 -14.48 10.84
C ALA A 467 0.09 -15.40 11.53
N GLY A 468 0.19 -16.72 11.33
CA GLY A 468 -0.77 -17.69 11.87
C GLY A 468 -2.18 -17.61 11.24
N ARG A 469 -2.31 -16.99 10.06
CA ARG A 469 -3.57 -16.82 9.32
C ARG A 469 -3.34 -16.85 7.81
N PRO A 470 -4.36 -17.10 6.97
CA PRO A 470 -4.21 -16.99 5.52
C PRO A 470 -3.71 -15.60 5.10
N THR A 471 -2.78 -15.57 4.13
CA THR A 471 -2.23 -14.34 3.58
C THR A 471 -3.32 -13.48 2.95
N ASN A 472 -3.34 -12.20 3.31
CA ASN A 472 -4.22 -11.19 2.73
C ASN A 472 -3.40 -10.08 2.04
N HIS A 473 -4.08 -9.11 1.45
CA HIS A 473 -3.47 -7.99 0.74
C HIS A 473 -2.55 -7.15 1.64
N ASP A 474 -2.97 -6.84 2.87
CA ASP A 474 -2.17 -6.07 3.84
C ASP A 474 -0.83 -6.75 4.17
N MET A 475 -0.83 -8.08 4.32
CA MET A 475 0.38 -8.85 4.57
C MET A 475 1.35 -8.77 3.39
N LEU A 476 0.83 -8.78 2.15
CA LEU A 476 1.66 -8.56 0.96
C LEU A 476 2.18 -7.12 0.91
N ALA A 477 1.35 -6.11 1.14
CA ALA A 477 1.78 -4.72 1.20
C ALA A 477 2.87 -4.49 2.28
N ALA A 478 2.70 -5.08 3.46
CA ALA A 478 3.68 -5.06 4.54
C ALA A 478 5.01 -5.70 4.14
N TYR A 479 4.98 -6.85 3.46
CA TYR A 479 6.16 -7.48 2.88
C TYR A 479 6.87 -6.55 1.87
N GLU A 480 6.11 -5.91 0.97
CA GLU A 480 6.66 -5.00 -0.05
C GLU A 480 7.30 -3.74 0.54
N SER A 481 6.84 -3.25 1.69
CA SER A 481 7.41 -2.07 2.33
C SER A 481 8.91 -2.22 2.61
N ALA A 482 9.34 -3.41 3.04
CA ALA A 482 10.74 -3.75 3.27
C ALA A 482 11.55 -3.75 1.97
N TRP A 483 10.98 -4.28 0.88
CA TRP A 483 11.61 -4.32 -0.44
C TRP A 483 11.78 -2.92 -1.03
N ILE A 484 10.75 -2.08 -0.99
CA ILE A 484 10.82 -0.71 -1.51
C ILE A 484 11.88 0.10 -0.77
N LEU A 485 11.86 0.08 0.56
CA LEU A 485 12.87 0.77 1.37
C LEU A 485 14.27 0.22 1.10
N GLY A 486 14.42 -1.10 1.13
CA GLY A 486 15.69 -1.78 0.90
C GLY A 486 16.29 -1.47 -0.47
N LEU A 487 15.48 -1.50 -1.54
CA LEU A 487 15.90 -1.15 -2.89
C LEU A 487 16.32 0.33 -3.00
N ALA A 488 15.61 1.23 -2.32
CA ALA A 488 16.02 2.65 -2.25
C ALA A 488 17.37 2.81 -1.52
N MET A 489 17.60 2.07 -0.43
CA MET A 489 18.90 2.05 0.26
C MET A 489 20.01 1.46 -0.61
N VAL A 490 19.74 0.40 -1.38
CA VAL A 490 20.70 -0.16 -2.35
C VAL A 490 21.02 0.83 -3.47
N HIS A 491 20.00 1.51 -4.01
CA HIS A 491 20.15 2.46 -5.11
C HIS A 491 20.94 3.70 -4.69
N THR A 492 20.60 4.26 -3.52
CA THR A 492 21.21 5.49 -3.00
C THR A 492 22.51 5.22 -2.25
N GLN A 493 22.67 4.01 -1.69
CA GLN A 493 23.73 3.65 -0.74
C GLN A 493 23.75 4.67 0.40
N SER A 494 22.60 4.85 1.04
CA SER A 494 22.35 5.83 2.10
C SER A 494 21.23 5.35 3.02
N SER A 495 21.27 5.80 4.28
CA SER A 495 20.15 5.74 5.23
C SER A 495 19.45 7.10 5.39
N ASP A 496 19.90 8.16 4.69
CA ASP A 496 19.37 9.51 4.86
C ASP A 496 17.93 9.61 4.33
N PRO A 497 16.96 10.05 5.16
CA PRO A 497 15.56 10.18 4.76
C PRO A 497 15.34 11.02 3.50
N GLY A 498 16.08 12.12 3.32
CA GLY A 498 15.94 12.99 2.17
C GLY A 498 16.41 12.34 0.87
N ARG A 499 17.55 11.64 0.91
CA ARG A 499 18.07 10.86 -0.23
C ARG A 499 17.16 9.69 -0.59
N LEU A 500 16.64 8.98 0.41
CA LEU A 500 15.71 7.87 0.23
C LEU A 500 14.37 8.34 -0.35
N ALA A 501 13.79 9.42 0.18
CA ALA A 501 12.52 9.97 -0.32
C ALA A 501 12.57 10.27 -1.82
N GLY A 502 13.66 10.87 -2.31
CA GLY A 502 13.82 11.15 -3.74
C GLY A 502 14.00 9.89 -4.59
N ALA A 503 14.51 8.79 -4.02
CA ALA A 503 14.79 7.55 -4.75
C ALA A 503 13.63 6.56 -4.74
N ILE A 504 12.76 6.58 -3.72
CA ILE A 504 11.65 5.62 -3.57
C ILE A 504 10.76 5.58 -4.82
N PRO A 505 10.22 6.72 -5.33
CA PRO A 505 9.39 6.68 -6.54
C PRO A 505 10.14 6.11 -7.76
N TYR A 506 11.44 6.41 -7.88
CA TYR A 506 12.27 5.95 -8.99
C TYR A 506 12.50 4.42 -8.96
N VAL A 507 12.76 3.85 -7.78
CA VAL A 507 12.95 2.39 -7.64
C VAL A 507 11.62 1.65 -7.75
N ALA A 508 10.56 2.22 -7.18
CA ALA A 508 9.22 1.66 -7.18
C ALA A 508 8.66 1.49 -8.61
N ASP A 509 8.82 2.51 -9.46
CA ASP A 509 8.48 2.49 -10.90
C ASP A 509 9.22 1.40 -11.71
N ARG A 510 10.32 0.85 -11.18
CA ARG A 510 11.14 -0.20 -11.83
C ARG A 510 11.01 -1.55 -11.15
N TYR A 511 10.18 -1.65 -10.13
CA TYR A 511 10.01 -2.85 -9.32
C TYR A 511 8.60 -3.40 -9.47
N ALA A 512 8.53 -4.71 -9.71
CA ALA A 512 7.29 -5.46 -9.73
C ALA A 512 7.35 -6.47 -8.58
N GLY A 513 6.56 -6.21 -7.54
CA GLY A 513 6.47 -7.02 -6.34
C GLY A 513 5.34 -8.04 -6.41
N THR A 514 4.94 -8.52 -5.25
CA THR A 514 3.85 -9.49 -5.05
C THR A 514 2.48 -8.90 -5.38
N LEU A 515 2.31 -7.58 -5.26
CA LEU A 515 1.10 -6.86 -5.64
C LEU A 515 1.03 -6.52 -7.14
N GLY A 516 2.16 -6.55 -7.84
CA GLY A 516 2.27 -6.14 -9.25
C GLY A 516 3.27 -5.00 -9.42
N PRO A 517 3.12 -4.13 -10.44
CA PRO A 517 3.87 -2.89 -10.52
C PRO A 517 3.71 -2.08 -9.24
N MET A 518 4.82 -1.67 -8.63
CA MET A 518 4.80 -0.92 -7.37
C MET A 518 4.85 0.59 -7.58
N THR A 519 4.43 1.09 -8.74
CA THR A 519 4.48 2.51 -9.10
C THR A 519 3.76 3.35 -8.05
N MET A 520 4.39 4.44 -7.63
CA MET A 520 3.79 5.37 -6.67
C MET A 520 3.05 6.50 -7.41
N ASP A 521 1.94 6.95 -6.85
CA ASP A 521 1.26 8.18 -7.26
C ASP A 521 2.03 9.43 -6.75
N PRO A 522 1.60 10.65 -7.12
CA PRO A 522 2.27 11.87 -6.69
C PRO A 522 2.33 12.12 -5.17
N ASN A 523 1.49 11.44 -4.37
CA ASN A 523 1.48 11.52 -2.91
C ASN A 523 2.36 10.43 -2.25
N GLY A 524 2.96 9.54 -3.05
CA GLY A 524 3.78 8.45 -2.53
C GLY A 524 3.01 7.16 -2.22
N ASP A 525 1.79 7.02 -2.73
CA ASP A 525 0.93 5.84 -2.51
C ASP A 525 0.99 4.88 -3.68
N LEU A 526 0.72 3.60 -3.45
CA LEU A 526 0.63 2.63 -4.56
C LEU A 526 -0.44 3.09 -5.55
N ALA A 527 -0.02 3.36 -6.78
CA ALA A 527 -0.92 3.68 -7.88
C ALA A 527 -1.64 2.40 -8.32
N ALA A 528 -2.94 2.33 -8.04
CA ALA A 528 -3.77 1.21 -8.47
C ALA A 528 -4.39 1.52 -9.84
N ASP A 529 -3.97 0.76 -10.85
CA ASP A 529 -4.51 0.87 -12.22
C ASP A 529 -5.81 0.07 -12.40
N ALA A 530 -6.08 -0.88 -11.52
CA ALA A 530 -7.23 -1.76 -11.62
C ALA A 530 -7.76 -2.19 -10.25
N PHE A 531 -9.09 -2.31 -10.15
CA PHE A 531 -9.81 -2.68 -8.94
C PHE A 531 -10.71 -3.88 -9.24
N GLU A 532 -10.51 -4.97 -8.50
CA GLU A 532 -11.38 -6.13 -8.54
C GLU A 532 -12.67 -5.84 -7.76
N VAL A 533 -13.81 -6.18 -8.36
CA VAL A 533 -15.11 -6.10 -7.72
C VAL A 533 -15.49 -7.49 -7.23
N TRP A 534 -15.52 -7.67 -5.92
CA TRP A 534 -15.85 -8.93 -5.28
C TRP A 534 -17.24 -8.87 -4.66
N SER A 535 -18.03 -9.93 -4.81
CA SER A 535 -19.35 -10.03 -4.19
C SER A 535 -19.58 -11.41 -3.59
N VAL A 536 -20.28 -11.47 -2.47
CA VAL A 536 -20.64 -12.72 -1.81
C VAL A 536 -21.81 -13.38 -2.55
N ARG A 537 -21.61 -14.60 -3.03
CA ARG A 537 -22.59 -15.39 -3.79
C ARG A 537 -22.57 -16.84 -3.34
N GLY A 538 -23.73 -17.35 -2.93
CA GLY A 538 -23.88 -18.76 -2.55
C GLY A 538 -22.95 -19.18 -1.40
N GLY A 539 -22.64 -18.26 -0.49
CA GLY A 539 -21.73 -18.49 0.64
C GLY A 539 -20.24 -18.41 0.30
N GLU A 540 -19.86 -17.81 -0.83
CA GLU A 540 -18.46 -17.69 -1.27
C GLU A 540 -18.18 -16.29 -1.84
N TRP A 541 -16.95 -15.79 -1.70
CA TRP A 541 -16.51 -14.60 -2.42
C TRP A 541 -16.33 -14.92 -3.91
N THR A 542 -17.02 -14.17 -4.76
CA THR A 542 -16.98 -14.33 -6.23
C THR A 542 -16.49 -13.05 -6.88
N LEU A 543 -15.48 -13.15 -7.74
CA LEU A 543 -15.02 -12.06 -8.57
C LEU A 543 -16.07 -11.74 -9.64
N MET A 544 -16.64 -10.54 -9.58
CA MET A 544 -17.68 -10.07 -10.50
C MET A 544 -17.09 -9.42 -11.75
N GLY A 545 -15.91 -8.81 -11.62
CA GLY A 545 -15.17 -8.19 -12.72
C GLY A 545 -14.04 -7.31 -12.21
N VAL A 546 -13.41 -6.61 -13.15
CA VAL A 546 -12.32 -5.66 -12.87
C VAL A 546 -12.70 -4.31 -13.46
N MET A 547 -12.54 -3.25 -12.66
CA MET A 547 -12.65 -1.86 -13.06
C MET A 547 -11.26 -1.31 -13.36
N GLU A 548 -11.11 -0.63 -14.51
CA GLU A 548 -9.87 0.04 -14.95
C GLU A 548 -10.12 1.55 -15.14
#